data_AF-I1IZL5-F1
#
_entry.id   AF-I1IZL5-F1
#
_cell.length_a   1.000
_cell.length_b   1.000
_cell.length_c   1.000
_cell.angle_alpha   90.00
_cell.angle_beta   90.00
_cell.angle_gamma   90.00
#
_symmetry.space_group_name_H-M   'P 1'
#
loop_
_entity.id
_entity.type
_entity.pdbx_description
1 polymer ?
#
loop_
_entity_poly.entity_id
_entity_poly.type
_entity_poly.pdbx_seq_one_letter_code
_entity_poly.pdbx_strand_id
1 'polypeptide(L)'
;MASAGAGEWSRSNGEAEWETSGGGDDDGSGYDSDSDGDSTYSLDSNPEVENIPHADTSREPENTWADDDVTRPYRQPWLWVREWQRHEAEASRKQIQAFCAEILAKTGEQQKNDPVRAPQQDLATEVAVMTVRLASMKKRTAGDVIREFTRLKSLFPEESYKAKFFLAGTAGRIVAPLLHPVFQTWKPLRDPALWLDVAGPLKNVLEVDGPRLSPYARLIDDTVVPAVQASEWKYTDPDQMLRFLTAWKDALPQPAVRGILEKIVMPELADAVASWDPRCAWNANLHIFLQPWVPLAGPLLESRLYDAVRQKLEKGVWDWDDTTVDALVANRRMLSPWKALFTPESWELLLGRIKVAPNLRLRLRRVEITLTPPKQKDDAFLQVMKWAPFVPPQGVVWLLEAEFFGRWLGALRGLRAASGPSTGEAVAWCKGWKRLFTVELLADELVKARFQAGFDMVSRAAAGLEI
;
A
#
# COMPACT_ATOMS: atom_id res chain seq x y z
N MET A 1 12.07 60.54 32.36
CA MET A 1 11.64 61.72 31.58
C MET A 1 11.52 61.24 30.14
N ALA A 2 10.32 60.91 29.67
CA ALA A 2 9.34 61.83 29.06
C ALA A 2 9.81 62.23 27.64
N SER A 3 9.17 61.76 26.55
CA SER A 3 7.87 62.22 25.98
C SER A 3 8.16 63.07 24.72
N ALA A 4 7.42 63.09 23.60
CA ALA A 4 6.38 62.23 23.00
C ALA A 4 6.18 62.65 21.52
N GLY A 5 5.28 61.99 20.78
CA GLY A 5 4.89 62.35 19.40
C GLY A 5 4.35 61.12 18.65
N ALA A 6 3.10 60.68 18.84
CA ALA A 6 1.82 61.29 18.47
C ALA A 6 1.45 61.09 16.98
N GLY A 7 0.31 60.42 16.73
CA GLY A 7 -0.14 60.03 15.39
C GLY A 7 -1.31 59.03 15.40
N GLU A 8 -2.37 59.31 16.15
CA GLU A 8 -3.66 58.63 15.94
C GLU A 8 -4.33 59.16 14.66
N TRP A 9 -5.32 58.42 14.12
CA TRP A 9 -6.67 58.92 13.85
C TRP A 9 -7.64 57.75 13.81
N SER A 10 -8.93 58.00 14.11
CA SER A 10 -9.84 57.00 14.68
C SER A 10 -11.06 56.67 13.80
N ARG A 11 -11.54 55.42 13.96
CA ARG A 11 -12.95 54.97 13.99
C ARG A 11 -13.94 55.37 12.88
N SER A 12 -14.72 54.38 12.45
CA SER A 12 -16.19 54.45 12.59
C SER A 12 -16.78 53.05 12.78
N ASN A 13 -17.75 52.93 13.69
CA ASN A 13 -18.55 51.73 13.98
C ASN A 13 -20.01 52.03 13.54
N GLY A 14 -20.79 51.00 13.19
CA GLY A 14 -22.22 51.16 12.92
C GLY A 14 -22.95 49.82 12.98
N GLU A 15 -23.67 49.59 14.07
CA GLU A 15 -24.59 48.45 14.28
C GLU A 15 -26.05 48.90 14.06
N ALA A 16 -26.97 47.92 14.10
CA ALA A 16 -28.42 48.06 14.32
C ALA A 16 -29.26 48.60 13.12
N GLU A 17 -30.52 48.17 12.86
CA GLU A 17 -31.40 47.15 13.49
C GLU A 17 -32.70 46.95 12.65
N TRP A 18 -33.35 45.76 12.73
CA TRP A 18 -34.78 45.38 12.43
C TRP A 18 -35.43 45.83 11.06
N GLU A 19 -36.57 45.33 10.53
CA GLU A 19 -37.67 44.51 11.07
C GLU A 19 -38.57 43.80 9.98
N THR A 20 -38.93 42.51 10.19
CA THR A 20 -40.20 41.75 9.86
C THR A 20 -40.89 41.58 8.48
N SER A 21 -41.68 40.47 8.42
CA SER A 21 -42.80 40.08 7.53
C SER A 21 -42.43 39.45 6.17
N GLY A 22 -43.00 38.34 5.65
CA GLY A 22 -44.04 37.35 6.02
C GLY A 22 -44.37 36.49 4.75
N GLY A 23 -45.13 35.38 4.72
CA GLY A 23 -45.86 34.53 5.70
C GLY A 23 -46.90 33.62 4.97
N GLY A 24 -47.11 32.37 5.40
CA GLY A 24 -48.03 31.36 4.78
C GLY A 24 -47.28 30.29 3.97
N ASP A 25 -47.42 28.96 4.15
CA ASP A 25 -48.60 28.05 4.29
C ASP A 25 -49.30 27.81 2.92
N ASP A 26 -49.78 26.63 2.48
CA ASP A 26 -49.82 25.25 3.03
C ASP A 26 -50.10 24.21 1.88
N ASP A 27 -50.30 22.93 2.22
CA ASP A 27 -50.95 21.85 1.40
C ASP A 27 -50.23 21.32 0.12
N GLY A 28 -50.43 20.07 -0.33
CA GLY A 28 -51.24 18.94 0.19
C GLY A 28 -51.74 18.00 -0.95
N SER A 29 -51.94 16.71 -0.66
CA SER A 29 -52.40 15.61 -1.57
C SER A 29 -51.41 15.11 -2.66
N GLY A 30 -51.29 13.83 -3.02
CA GLY A 30 -51.86 12.60 -2.43
C GLY A 30 -53.09 12.03 -3.17
N TYR A 31 -52.89 11.06 -4.08
CA TYR A 31 -53.92 10.18 -4.62
C TYR A 31 -53.36 8.79 -4.99
N ASP A 32 -54.01 7.73 -4.49
CA ASP A 32 -53.81 6.32 -4.82
C ASP A 32 -54.87 5.82 -5.84
N SER A 33 -54.70 4.58 -6.31
CA SER A 33 -55.73 3.59 -6.75
C SER A 33 -55.79 3.23 -8.25
N ASP A 34 -55.09 2.14 -8.59
CA ASP A 34 -55.60 0.85 -9.13
C ASP A 34 -56.61 0.72 -10.29
N SER A 35 -56.33 -0.35 -11.07
CA SER A 35 -57.23 -1.39 -11.59
C SER A 35 -57.70 -1.44 -13.06
N ASP A 36 -57.23 -2.51 -13.71
CA ASP A 36 -57.92 -3.47 -14.60
C ASP A 36 -58.36 -3.12 -16.04
N GLY A 37 -58.09 -4.07 -16.96
CA GLY A 37 -58.47 -3.99 -18.38
C GLY A 37 -57.87 -5.11 -19.25
N ASP A 38 -58.41 -6.33 -19.14
CA ASP A 38 -58.03 -7.53 -19.92
C ASP A 38 -58.44 -7.46 -21.42
N SER A 39 -57.64 -8.06 -22.32
CA SER A 39 -58.15 -8.76 -23.51
C SER A 39 -57.05 -9.54 -24.26
N THR A 40 -57.35 -10.79 -24.59
CA THR A 40 -56.51 -11.76 -25.31
C THR A 40 -56.65 -11.66 -26.84
N TYR A 41 -55.64 -12.12 -27.61
CA TYR A 41 -55.84 -12.99 -28.78
C TYR A 41 -54.53 -13.73 -29.15
N SER A 42 -54.63 -14.80 -29.95
CA SER A 42 -53.69 -15.93 -29.94
C SER A 42 -53.18 -16.33 -31.34
N LEU A 43 -52.03 -17.04 -31.36
CA LEU A 43 -51.47 -17.85 -32.46
C LEU A 43 -50.98 -17.04 -33.71
N ASP A 44 -49.95 -17.47 -34.46
CA ASP A 44 -49.46 -18.85 -34.68
C ASP A 44 -47.98 -18.92 -35.15
N SER A 45 -47.45 -20.14 -35.27
CA SER A 45 -46.19 -20.57 -35.97
C SER A 45 -44.83 -20.61 -35.21
N ASN A 46 -44.50 -21.84 -34.81
CA ASN A 46 -43.24 -22.43 -34.31
C ASN A 46 -42.21 -22.67 -35.49
N PRO A 47 -41.03 -23.35 -35.37
CA PRO A 47 -40.44 -24.05 -34.21
C PRO A 47 -38.92 -23.88 -33.95
N GLU A 48 -38.48 -24.68 -32.96
CA GLU A 48 -37.13 -25.10 -32.52
C GLU A 48 -36.64 -24.48 -31.18
N VAL A 49 -36.20 -25.25 -30.16
CA VAL A 49 -36.09 -26.72 -30.03
C VAL A 49 -36.19 -27.20 -28.55
N GLU A 50 -36.15 -28.52 -28.35
CA GLU A 50 -36.05 -29.32 -27.10
C GLU A 50 -35.06 -28.78 -26.01
N ASN A 51 -35.05 -29.14 -24.71
CA ASN A 51 -35.67 -30.23 -23.91
C ASN A 51 -35.40 -29.96 -22.39
N ILE A 52 -36.35 -30.02 -21.43
CA ILE A 52 -36.15 -30.37 -19.98
C ILE A 52 -37.49 -30.86 -19.35
N PRO A 53 -37.54 -31.94 -18.52
CA PRO A 53 -38.77 -32.47 -17.92
C PRO A 53 -39.12 -31.93 -16.50
N HIS A 54 -40.35 -32.24 -16.06
CA HIS A 54 -40.96 -31.82 -14.79
C HIS A 54 -40.36 -32.46 -13.52
N ALA A 55 -40.59 -31.78 -12.37
CA ALA A 55 -40.14 -32.16 -11.04
C ALA A 55 -40.97 -33.25 -10.35
N ASP A 56 -40.36 -33.92 -9.37
CA ASP A 56 -41.02 -34.68 -8.30
C ASP A 56 -40.73 -33.99 -6.95
N THR A 57 -41.73 -33.93 -6.08
CA THR A 57 -41.73 -33.14 -4.84
C THR A 57 -41.98 -34.03 -3.62
N SER A 58 -40.94 -34.35 -2.84
CA SER A 58 -41.13 -34.90 -1.48
C SER A 58 -39.88 -34.89 -0.58
N ARG A 59 -39.65 -33.77 0.14
CA ARG A 59 -39.34 -33.78 1.60
C ARG A 59 -39.22 -32.37 2.20
N GLU A 60 -39.68 -32.26 3.45
CA GLU A 60 -39.69 -31.07 4.30
C GLU A 60 -38.38 -30.92 5.15
N PRO A 61 -38.18 -29.80 5.89
CA PRO A 61 -36.94 -29.03 5.74
C PRO A 61 -35.86 -29.32 6.80
N GLU A 62 -34.60 -29.25 6.37
CA GLU A 62 -33.44 -29.10 7.25
C GLU A 62 -32.88 -27.67 7.19
N ASN A 63 -32.33 -27.20 8.31
CA ASN A 63 -32.02 -25.78 8.55
C ASN A 63 -31.03 -25.18 7.54
N THR A 64 -31.42 -24.05 6.96
CA THR A 64 -30.58 -23.19 6.13
C THR A 64 -29.54 -22.44 6.96
N TRP A 65 -28.29 -22.89 6.88
CA TRP A 65 -27.11 -22.01 6.88
C TRP A 65 -26.18 -22.49 5.77
N ALA A 66 -26.48 -22.05 4.55
CA ALA A 66 -25.63 -22.32 3.39
C ALA A 66 -24.34 -21.49 3.50
N ASP A 67 -23.22 -22.16 3.75
CA ASP A 67 -21.91 -21.70 3.29
C ASP A 67 -21.89 -21.89 1.76
N ASP A 68 -22.43 -20.92 1.03
CA ASP A 68 -22.35 -20.86 -0.44
C ASP A 68 -21.66 -19.58 -0.93
N ASP A 69 -20.57 -19.83 -1.66
CA ASP A 69 -19.99 -19.04 -2.75
C ASP A 69 -19.78 -17.52 -2.57
N VAL A 70 -18.65 -17.16 -1.94
CA VAL A 70 -17.92 -15.91 -2.23
C VAL A 70 -16.57 -16.22 -2.91
N THR A 71 -16.55 -17.21 -3.82
CA THR A 71 -15.34 -17.59 -4.59
C THR A 71 -15.64 -17.97 -6.04
N ARG A 72 -16.44 -17.15 -6.74
CA ARG A 72 -16.35 -17.06 -8.22
C ARG A 72 -15.99 -15.65 -8.73
N PRO A 73 -15.16 -15.56 -9.79
CA PRO A 73 -14.39 -14.36 -10.08
C PRO A 73 -15.10 -13.40 -11.05
N TYR A 74 -14.87 -12.09 -10.86
CA TYR A 74 -15.21 -11.06 -11.84
C TYR A 74 -14.47 -11.25 -13.18
N ARG A 75 -15.09 -12.02 -14.08
CA ARG A 75 -14.91 -11.97 -15.54
C ARG A 75 -16.13 -11.24 -16.13
N GLN A 76 -16.08 -10.30 -17.07
CA GLN A 76 -15.00 -9.56 -17.74
C GLN A 76 -15.62 -8.27 -18.36
N PRO A 77 -15.27 -7.05 -17.92
CA PRO A 77 -15.42 -5.85 -18.77
C PRO A 77 -14.13 -5.50 -19.54
N TRP A 78 -13.00 -6.03 -19.09
CA TRP A 78 -11.66 -5.55 -19.48
C TRP A 78 -10.98 -6.37 -20.59
N LEU A 79 -11.66 -7.39 -21.12
CA LEU A 79 -11.09 -8.27 -22.15
C LEU A 79 -10.85 -7.48 -23.44
N TRP A 80 -11.87 -6.73 -23.89
CA TRP A 80 -11.77 -5.85 -25.06
C TRP A 80 -10.79 -4.69 -24.86
N VAL A 81 -10.69 -4.12 -23.65
CA VAL A 81 -9.70 -3.08 -23.32
C VAL A 81 -8.27 -3.66 -23.38
N ARG A 82 -8.06 -4.89 -22.90
CA ARG A 82 -6.80 -5.62 -23.04
C ARG A 82 -6.50 -6.05 -24.48
N GLU A 83 -7.50 -6.35 -25.31
CA GLU A 83 -7.34 -6.62 -26.75
C GLU A 83 -6.95 -5.35 -27.51
N TRP A 84 -7.67 -4.24 -27.28
CA TRP A 84 -7.42 -2.93 -27.89
C TRP A 84 -6.03 -2.39 -27.50
N GLN A 85 -5.70 -2.41 -26.20
CA GLN A 85 -4.36 -2.06 -25.72
C GLN A 85 -3.26 -3.00 -26.26
N ARG A 86 -3.55 -4.28 -26.53
CA ARG A 86 -2.60 -5.20 -27.18
C ARG A 86 -2.36 -4.81 -28.64
N HIS A 87 -3.41 -4.57 -29.43
CA HIS A 87 -3.28 -4.27 -30.86
C HIS A 87 -2.53 -2.95 -31.13
N GLU A 88 -2.86 -1.89 -30.40
CA GLU A 88 -2.23 -0.57 -30.58
C GLU A 88 -0.78 -0.55 -30.03
N ALA A 89 -0.52 -1.29 -28.95
CA ALA A 89 0.83 -1.51 -28.46
C ALA A 89 1.66 -2.38 -29.41
N GLU A 90 1.12 -3.45 -30.01
CA GLU A 90 1.87 -4.31 -30.93
C GLU A 90 2.30 -3.60 -32.21
N ALA A 91 1.45 -2.74 -32.78
CA ALA A 91 1.81 -1.96 -33.96
C ALA A 91 2.97 -0.99 -33.65
N SER A 92 2.81 -0.21 -32.57
CA SER A 92 3.83 0.73 -32.08
C SER A 92 5.13 0.01 -31.70
N ARG A 93 5.01 -1.13 -31.03
CA ARG A 93 6.13 -1.98 -30.62
C ARG A 93 6.86 -2.57 -31.80
N LYS A 94 6.18 -3.08 -32.84
CA LYS A 94 6.84 -3.58 -34.06
C LYS A 94 7.62 -2.49 -34.77
N GLN A 95 7.05 -1.28 -34.87
CA GLN A 95 7.73 -0.14 -35.51
C GLN A 95 8.95 0.34 -34.70
N ILE A 96 8.84 0.41 -33.38
CA ILE A 96 9.95 0.83 -32.50
C ILE A 96 10.99 -0.28 -32.33
N GLN A 97 10.60 -1.56 -32.27
CA GLN A 97 11.54 -2.69 -32.27
C GLN A 97 12.29 -2.81 -33.60
N ALA A 98 11.65 -2.55 -34.75
CA ALA A 98 12.34 -2.46 -36.02
C ALA A 98 13.39 -1.33 -36.01
N PHE A 99 13.06 -0.17 -35.43
CA PHE A 99 14.00 0.93 -35.23
C PHE A 99 15.15 0.56 -34.27
N CYS A 100 14.87 -0.07 -33.12
CA CYS A 100 15.90 -0.54 -32.19
C CYS A 100 16.80 -1.62 -32.81
N ALA A 101 16.24 -2.55 -33.58
CA ALA A 101 16.99 -3.58 -34.29
C ALA A 101 17.88 -2.97 -35.39
N GLU A 102 17.40 -1.95 -36.11
CA GLU A 102 18.20 -1.19 -37.07
C GLU A 102 19.40 -0.51 -36.38
N ILE A 103 19.20 0.06 -35.18
CA ILE A 103 20.28 0.65 -34.37
C ILE A 103 21.30 -0.41 -33.95
N LEU A 104 20.85 -1.53 -33.39
CA LEU A 104 21.74 -2.60 -32.92
C LEU A 104 22.51 -3.26 -34.07
N ALA A 105 21.86 -3.55 -35.19
CA ALA A 105 22.49 -4.11 -36.39
C ALA A 105 23.57 -3.17 -36.95
N LYS A 106 23.24 -1.88 -37.15
CA LYS A 106 24.21 -0.87 -37.60
C LYS A 106 25.38 -0.69 -36.64
N THR A 107 25.18 -0.91 -35.34
CA THR A 107 26.26 -0.84 -34.34
C THR A 107 27.17 -2.06 -34.40
N GLY A 108 26.60 -3.26 -34.54
CA GLY A 108 27.36 -4.52 -34.60
C GLY A 108 28.11 -4.77 -35.92
N GLU A 109 27.53 -4.40 -37.07
CA GLU A 109 28.16 -4.61 -38.38
C GLU A 109 29.37 -3.70 -38.60
N GLN A 110 29.32 -2.45 -38.13
CA GLN A 110 30.47 -1.53 -38.26
C GLN A 110 31.59 -1.86 -37.27
N GLN A 111 31.29 -2.38 -36.07
CA GLN A 111 32.32 -2.89 -35.16
C GLN A 111 33.14 -4.06 -35.72
N LYS A 112 32.60 -4.84 -36.68
CA LYS A 112 33.34 -5.88 -37.40
C LYS A 112 34.20 -5.35 -38.56
N ASN A 113 33.90 -4.16 -39.07
CA ASN A 113 34.52 -3.60 -40.27
C ASN A 113 35.50 -2.45 -40.01
N ASP A 114 35.57 -1.89 -38.80
CA ASP A 114 36.63 -0.95 -38.41
C ASP A 114 37.94 -1.72 -38.11
N PRO A 115 38.99 -1.61 -38.95
CA PRO A 115 40.28 -2.24 -38.66
C PRO A 115 40.95 -1.56 -37.47
N VAL A 116 41.47 -2.36 -36.54
CA VAL A 116 42.24 -1.87 -35.38
C VAL A 116 43.47 -1.10 -35.87
N ARG A 117 43.38 0.24 -35.88
CA ARG A 117 44.46 1.13 -36.31
C ARG A 117 45.14 1.76 -35.10
N ALA A 118 46.40 1.41 -34.91
CA ALA A 118 47.27 1.91 -33.83
C ALA A 118 47.68 3.39 -34.08
N PRO A 119 48.28 4.12 -33.11
CA PRO A 119 47.57 5.26 -32.54
C PRO A 119 48.26 6.60 -32.80
N GLN A 120 47.68 7.43 -33.65
CA GLN A 120 48.01 8.87 -33.73
C GLN A 120 46.94 9.66 -34.50
N GLN A 121 45.74 9.77 -33.91
CA GLN A 121 44.72 10.74 -34.34
C GLN A 121 44.33 11.60 -33.14
N ASP A 122 44.40 12.92 -33.32
CA ASP A 122 43.92 13.86 -32.30
C ASP A 122 42.40 13.71 -32.14
N LEU A 123 41.93 13.79 -30.90
CA LEU A 123 40.51 13.77 -30.57
C LEU A 123 39.75 14.89 -31.29
N ALA A 124 40.40 16.04 -31.52
CA ALA A 124 39.84 17.11 -32.35
C ALA A 124 39.58 16.67 -33.80
N THR A 125 40.45 15.84 -34.40
CA THR A 125 40.28 15.32 -35.76
C THR A 125 39.14 14.31 -35.84
N GLU A 126 39.04 13.37 -34.89
CA GLU A 126 37.93 12.39 -34.87
C GLU A 126 36.58 13.06 -34.56
N VAL A 127 36.54 14.08 -33.70
CA VAL A 127 35.34 14.90 -33.47
C VAL A 127 34.94 15.69 -34.72
N ALA A 128 35.91 16.23 -35.47
CA ALA A 128 35.63 16.88 -36.76
C ALA A 128 35.08 15.89 -37.81
N VAL A 129 35.69 14.70 -37.93
CA VAL A 129 35.21 13.62 -38.82
C VAL A 129 33.79 13.18 -38.42
N MET A 130 33.53 12.96 -37.14
CA MET A 130 32.18 12.66 -36.62
C MET A 130 31.19 13.77 -36.97
N THR A 131 31.57 15.04 -36.80
CA THR A 131 30.69 16.19 -37.10
C THR A 131 30.34 16.24 -38.60
N VAL A 132 31.32 16.00 -39.48
CA VAL A 132 31.09 15.91 -40.94
C VAL A 132 30.18 14.72 -41.29
N ARG A 133 30.41 13.54 -40.69
CA ARG A 133 29.53 12.36 -40.88
C ARG A 133 28.09 12.67 -40.48
N LEU A 134 27.88 13.21 -39.27
CA LEU A 134 26.54 13.57 -38.79
C LEU A 134 25.88 14.68 -39.63
N ALA A 135 26.65 15.63 -40.16
CA ALA A 135 26.14 16.66 -41.07
C ALA A 135 25.76 16.11 -42.45
N SER A 136 26.46 15.08 -42.94
CA SER A 136 26.22 14.45 -44.26
C SER A 136 24.96 13.56 -44.31
N MET A 137 24.38 13.21 -43.17
CA MET A 137 23.21 12.35 -43.09
C MET A 137 21.92 13.10 -43.46
N LYS A 138 21.25 12.67 -44.55
CA LYS A 138 19.98 13.25 -45.02
C LYS A 138 18.87 13.33 -43.96
N LYS A 139 18.84 12.38 -43.02
CA LYS A 139 17.97 12.40 -41.83
C LYS A 139 18.78 11.85 -40.65
N ARG A 140 19.11 12.72 -39.68
CA ARG A 140 19.82 12.31 -38.46
C ARG A 140 18.86 11.56 -37.55
N THR A 141 19.18 10.31 -37.23
CA THR A 141 18.46 9.54 -36.19
C THR A 141 19.21 9.59 -34.87
N ALA A 142 18.52 9.36 -33.74
CA ALA A 142 19.19 9.24 -32.45
C ALA A 142 20.20 8.08 -32.44
N GLY A 143 19.88 6.97 -33.11
CA GLY A 143 20.76 5.80 -33.23
C GLY A 143 22.08 6.09 -33.94
N ASP A 144 22.06 6.85 -35.04
CA ASP A 144 23.28 7.24 -35.75
C ASP A 144 24.22 8.08 -34.86
N VAL A 145 23.64 8.94 -34.02
CA VAL A 145 24.39 9.77 -33.05
C VAL A 145 24.94 8.90 -31.92
N ILE A 146 24.12 8.03 -31.31
CA ILE A 146 24.56 7.10 -30.26
C ILE A 146 25.72 6.23 -30.74
N ARG A 147 25.63 5.69 -31.97
CA ARG A 147 26.69 4.86 -32.57
C ARG A 147 28.01 5.62 -32.72
N GLU A 148 28.00 6.82 -33.30
CA GLU A 148 29.24 7.60 -33.48
C GLU A 148 29.87 8.02 -32.15
N PHE A 149 29.08 8.45 -31.16
CA PHE A 149 29.61 8.74 -29.82
C PHE A 149 30.06 7.48 -29.06
N THR A 150 29.46 6.32 -29.29
CA THR A 150 29.94 5.03 -28.77
C THR A 150 31.29 4.67 -29.38
N ARG A 151 31.44 4.82 -30.70
CA ARG A 151 32.71 4.64 -31.42
C ARG A 151 33.77 5.59 -30.84
N LEU A 152 33.44 6.88 -30.69
CA LEU A 152 34.32 7.88 -30.10
C LEU A 152 34.73 7.50 -28.66
N LYS A 153 33.80 7.08 -27.81
CA LYS A 153 34.12 6.62 -26.44
C LYS A 153 35.01 5.37 -26.43
N SER A 154 34.90 4.48 -27.41
CA SER A 154 35.76 3.29 -27.51
C SER A 154 37.20 3.58 -27.99
N LEU A 155 37.42 4.70 -28.67
CA LEU A 155 38.71 5.08 -29.24
C LEU A 155 39.60 5.92 -28.31
N PHE A 156 39.03 6.51 -27.25
CA PHE A 156 39.73 7.44 -26.36
C PHE A 156 39.50 7.08 -24.88
N PRO A 157 40.52 7.22 -24.00
CA PRO A 157 40.35 6.99 -22.56
C PRO A 157 39.27 7.89 -21.96
N GLU A 158 38.54 7.39 -20.94
CA GLU A 158 37.43 8.13 -20.35
C GLU A 158 37.81 9.55 -19.91
N GLU A 159 39.00 9.76 -19.35
CA GLU A 159 39.48 11.09 -18.93
C GLU A 159 39.46 12.12 -20.07
N SER A 160 39.81 11.70 -21.30
CA SER A 160 39.80 12.59 -22.47
C SER A 160 38.37 12.88 -22.96
N TYR A 161 37.48 11.89 -22.87
CA TYR A 161 36.07 12.02 -23.21
C TYR A 161 35.30 12.92 -22.22
N LYS A 162 35.66 12.84 -20.94
CA LYS A 162 35.08 13.60 -19.82
C LYS A 162 35.62 15.03 -19.75
N ALA A 163 36.93 15.20 -19.57
CA ALA A 163 37.50 16.48 -19.11
C ALA A 163 37.82 17.49 -20.22
N LYS A 164 38.09 17.06 -21.46
CA LYS A 164 38.70 17.94 -22.49
C LYS A 164 37.72 18.54 -23.51
N PHE A 165 36.57 17.89 -23.74
CA PHE A 165 35.64 18.27 -24.83
C PHE A 165 34.14 18.20 -24.48
N PHE A 166 33.75 17.88 -23.23
CA PHE A 166 32.34 17.77 -22.79
C PHE A 166 31.47 16.92 -23.73
N LEU A 167 32.01 15.79 -24.21
CA LEU A 167 31.42 15.04 -25.34
C LEU A 167 30.07 14.40 -24.99
N ALA A 168 29.90 13.88 -23.77
CA ALA A 168 28.61 13.42 -23.28
C ALA A 168 27.56 14.55 -23.22
N GLY A 169 27.96 15.78 -22.85
CA GLY A 169 27.07 16.94 -22.83
C GLY A 169 26.63 17.35 -24.24
N THR A 170 27.57 17.30 -25.19
CA THR A 170 27.31 17.55 -26.62
C THR A 170 26.40 16.48 -27.22
N ALA A 171 26.67 15.20 -26.95
CA ALA A 171 25.82 14.08 -27.35
C ALA A 171 24.40 14.24 -26.82
N GLY A 172 24.24 14.53 -25.51
CA GLY A 172 22.94 14.74 -24.88
C GLY A 172 22.14 15.86 -25.55
N ARG A 173 22.78 16.99 -25.88
CA ARG A 173 22.13 18.12 -26.60
C ARG A 173 21.67 17.77 -28.02
N ILE A 174 22.36 16.86 -28.72
CA ILE A 174 21.98 16.41 -30.07
C ILE A 174 20.89 15.34 -29.99
N VAL A 175 20.99 14.42 -29.03
CA VAL A 175 20.09 13.27 -28.87
C VAL A 175 18.74 13.67 -28.28
N ALA A 176 18.70 14.57 -27.29
CA ALA A 176 17.47 14.98 -26.60
C ALA A 176 16.33 15.42 -27.56
N PRO A 177 16.53 16.37 -28.50
CA PRO A 177 15.46 16.78 -29.42
C PRO A 177 15.04 15.69 -30.43
N LEU A 178 15.89 14.68 -30.67
CA LEU A 178 15.57 13.55 -31.54
C LEU A 178 14.74 12.48 -30.81
N LEU A 179 14.94 12.32 -29.50
CA LEU A 179 14.23 11.35 -28.68
C LEU A 179 12.93 11.91 -28.07
N HIS A 180 12.91 13.18 -27.66
CA HIS A 180 11.77 13.75 -26.94
C HIS A 180 10.40 13.54 -27.63
N PRO A 181 10.23 13.77 -28.95
CA PRO A 181 8.95 13.50 -29.63
C PRO A 181 8.54 12.02 -29.63
N VAL A 182 9.52 11.11 -29.57
CA VAL A 182 9.29 9.66 -29.63
C VAL A 182 8.99 9.11 -28.23
N PHE A 183 9.64 9.64 -27.20
CA PHE A 183 9.33 9.31 -25.80
C PHE A 183 7.96 9.85 -25.36
N GLN A 184 7.50 10.98 -25.93
CA GLN A 184 6.15 11.51 -25.68
C GLN A 184 5.02 10.57 -26.13
N THR A 185 5.21 9.77 -27.19
CA THR A 185 4.18 8.81 -27.65
C THR A 185 4.18 7.49 -26.89
N TRP A 186 5.23 7.23 -26.09
CA TRP A 186 5.37 6.00 -25.34
C TRP A 186 4.54 6.01 -24.04
N LYS A 187 3.90 4.87 -23.73
CA LYS A 187 3.19 4.62 -22.48
C LYS A 187 4.01 3.63 -21.60
N PRO A 188 5.00 4.11 -20.82
CA PRO A 188 5.92 3.27 -20.03
C PRO A 188 5.25 2.25 -19.10
N LEU A 189 4.08 2.56 -18.55
CA LEU A 189 3.37 1.67 -17.61
C LEU A 189 2.73 0.45 -18.32
N ARG A 190 2.37 0.61 -19.60
CA ARG A 190 1.82 -0.46 -20.44
C ARG A 190 2.94 -1.38 -20.94
N ASP A 191 3.89 -0.82 -21.69
CA ASP A 191 5.06 -1.55 -22.21
C ASP A 191 6.38 -0.94 -21.73
N PRO A 192 6.85 -1.31 -20.52
CA PRO A 192 8.11 -0.79 -19.98
C PRO A 192 9.34 -1.30 -20.75
N ALA A 193 9.26 -2.43 -21.46
CA ALA A 193 10.44 -3.03 -22.08
C ALA A 193 10.90 -2.27 -23.34
N LEU A 194 10.02 -1.46 -23.93
CA LEU A 194 10.14 -0.95 -25.30
C LEU A 194 11.43 -0.18 -25.63
N TRP A 195 12.00 0.54 -24.66
CA TRP A 195 13.19 1.38 -24.85
C TRP A 195 14.44 0.92 -24.08
N LEU A 196 14.41 -0.25 -23.42
CA LEU A 196 15.55 -0.73 -22.64
C LEU A 196 16.80 -0.96 -23.50
N ASP A 197 16.62 -1.49 -24.72
CA ASP A 197 17.69 -1.72 -25.70
C ASP A 197 18.39 -0.41 -26.15
N VAL A 198 17.70 0.73 -26.02
CA VAL A 198 18.24 2.07 -26.34
C VAL A 198 18.79 2.76 -25.09
N ALA A 199 18.18 2.54 -23.93
CA ALA A 199 18.59 3.11 -22.66
C ALA A 199 20.00 2.68 -22.23
N GLY A 200 20.36 1.40 -22.42
CA GLY A 200 21.72 0.90 -22.13
C GLY A 200 22.83 1.63 -22.90
N PRO A 201 22.78 1.67 -24.25
CA PRO A 201 23.71 2.45 -25.07
C PRO A 201 23.73 3.94 -24.74
N LEU A 202 22.55 4.56 -24.51
CA LEU A 202 22.46 5.95 -24.07
C LEU A 202 23.20 6.20 -22.75
N LYS A 203 22.98 5.33 -21.76
CA LYS A 203 23.63 5.40 -20.45
C LYS A 203 25.15 5.34 -20.60
N ASN A 204 25.67 4.38 -21.37
CA ASN A 204 27.12 4.28 -21.62
C ASN A 204 27.71 5.56 -22.28
N VAL A 205 27.01 6.14 -23.25
CA VAL A 205 27.47 7.34 -23.98
C VAL A 205 27.39 8.63 -23.14
N LEU A 206 26.37 8.74 -22.29
CA LEU A 206 25.97 10.00 -21.64
C LEU A 206 26.26 10.05 -20.12
N GLU A 207 26.55 8.92 -19.47
CA GLU A 207 26.93 8.86 -18.06
C GLU A 207 28.44 9.10 -17.91
N VAL A 208 28.77 10.22 -17.26
CA VAL A 208 30.14 10.75 -17.17
C VAL A 208 30.45 11.26 -15.76
N ASP A 209 29.59 12.11 -15.18
CA ASP A 209 29.80 12.79 -13.90
C ASP A 209 28.85 12.30 -12.79
N GLY A 210 28.89 10.99 -12.53
CA GLY A 210 28.03 10.35 -11.52
C GLY A 210 26.51 10.48 -11.79
N PRO A 211 25.66 10.06 -10.85
CA PRO A 211 24.22 9.96 -11.10
C PRO A 211 23.44 11.28 -11.00
N ARG A 212 24.05 12.41 -10.59
CA ARG A 212 23.34 13.67 -10.30
C ARG A 212 23.57 14.82 -11.29
N LEU A 213 24.71 14.85 -11.99
CA LEU A 213 25.05 15.91 -12.95
C LEU A 213 25.26 15.37 -14.38
N SER A 214 25.04 14.06 -14.60
CA SER A 214 25.23 13.47 -15.91
C SER A 214 24.21 13.98 -16.94
N PRO A 215 24.64 14.22 -18.20
CA PRO A 215 23.75 14.44 -19.33
C PRO A 215 22.68 13.35 -19.49
N TYR A 216 23.00 12.11 -19.06
CA TYR A 216 22.04 11.00 -19.02
C TYR A 216 20.89 11.25 -18.03
N ALA A 217 21.18 11.62 -16.78
CA ALA A 217 20.14 11.91 -15.78
C ALA A 217 19.20 13.02 -16.25
N ARG A 218 19.76 14.09 -16.83
CA ARG A 218 18.97 15.16 -17.42
C ARG A 218 18.10 14.67 -18.60
N LEU A 219 18.64 13.86 -19.50
CA LEU A 219 17.86 13.30 -20.61
C LEU A 219 16.67 12.47 -20.12
N ILE A 220 16.86 11.66 -19.08
CA ILE A 220 15.81 10.84 -18.47
C ILE A 220 14.75 11.71 -17.78
N ASP A 221 15.15 12.73 -17.03
CA ASP A 221 14.23 13.70 -16.40
C ASP A 221 13.47 14.54 -17.44
N ASP A 222 14.09 14.87 -18.58
CA ASP A 222 13.49 15.65 -19.68
C ASP A 222 12.63 14.79 -20.64
N THR A 223 12.61 13.45 -20.51
CA THR A 223 11.88 12.55 -21.45
C THR A 223 11.06 11.44 -20.77
N VAL A 224 11.71 10.55 -20.00
CA VAL A 224 11.08 9.37 -19.39
C VAL A 224 10.16 9.78 -18.25
N VAL A 225 10.59 10.68 -17.36
CA VAL A 225 9.77 11.11 -16.21
C VAL A 225 8.45 11.77 -16.68
N PRO A 226 8.45 12.69 -17.67
CA PRO A 226 7.22 13.19 -18.30
C PRO A 226 6.36 12.10 -18.94
N ALA A 227 6.94 11.09 -19.60
CA ALA A 227 6.18 10.00 -20.21
C ALA A 227 5.50 9.09 -19.15
N VAL A 228 6.16 8.88 -18.01
CA VAL A 228 5.58 8.18 -16.84
C VAL A 228 4.44 9.01 -16.24
N GLN A 229 4.62 10.32 -16.09
CA GLN A 229 3.57 11.22 -15.58
C GLN A 229 2.36 11.27 -16.53
N ALA A 230 2.60 11.39 -17.84
CA ALA A 230 1.57 11.34 -18.88
C ALA A 230 0.96 9.95 -19.11
N SER A 231 1.33 8.94 -18.31
CA SER A 231 0.67 7.63 -18.28
C SER A 231 -0.44 7.54 -17.22
N GLU A 232 -0.65 8.59 -16.42
CA GLU A 232 -1.78 8.72 -15.46
C GLU A 232 -1.94 7.51 -14.53
N TRP A 233 -0.84 7.14 -13.87
CA TRP A 233 -0.82 6.04 -12.90
C TRP A 233 -1.85 6.25 -11.78
N LYS A 234 -2.50 5.16 -11.34
CA LYS A 234 -3.45 5.16 -10.22
C LYS A 234 -3.04 4.14 -9.16
N TYR A 235 -3.21 4.54 -7.88
CA TYR A 235 -2.83 3.73 -6.72
C TYR A 235 -3.50 2.36 -6.65
N THR A 236 -4.63 2.18 -7.32
CA THR A 236 -5.39 0.93 -7.40
C THR A 236 -4.69 -0.18 -8.20
N ASP A 237 -3.68 0.16 -9.02
CA ASP A 237 -2.81 -0.78 -9.73
C ASP A 237 -1.33 -0.43 -9.45
N PRO A 238 -0.80 -0.79 -8.27
CA PRO A 238 0.61 -0.54 -7.95
C PRO A 238 1.54 -1.37 -8.85
N ASP A 239 1.10 -2.53 -9.32
CA ASP A 239 1.90 -3.44 -10.15
C ASP A 239 2.33 -2.81 -11.47
N GLN A 240 1.51 -1.93 -12.09
CA GLN A 240 1.92 -1.19 -13.28
C GLN A 240 3.20 -0.36 -13.08
N MET A 241 3.25 0.44 -12.01
CA MET A 241 4.41 1.29 -11.71
C MET A 241 5.59 0.46 -11.18
N LEU A 242 5.34 -0.56 -10.36
CA LEU A 242 6.38 -1.46 -9.83
C LEU A 242 7.06 -2.28 -10.94
N ARG A 243 6.29 -2.78 -11.93
CA ARG A 243 6.80 -3.41 -13.15
C ARG A 243 7.72 -2.48 -13.92
N PHE A 244 7.30 -1.22 -14.11
CA PHE A 244 8.13 -0.21 -14.77
C PHE A 244 9.44 0.04 -14.00
N LEU A 245 9.37 0.35 -12.71
CA LEU A 245 10.55 0.61 -11.87
C LEU A 245 11.52 -0.60 -11.80
N THR A 246 10.98 -1.82 -11.78
CA THR A 246 11.79 -3.05 -11.75
C THR A 246 12.45 -3.32 -13.10
N ALA A 247 11.73 -3.14 -14.22
CA ALA A 247 12.27 -3.29 -15.56
C ALA A 247 13.36 -2.24 -15.87
N TRP A 248 13.20 -1.02 -15.34
CA TRP A 248 14.12 0.10 -15.54
C TRP A 248 15.16 0.28 -14.43
N LYS A 249 15.26 -0.63 -13.46
CA LYS A 249 16.13 -0.48 -12.27
C LYS A 249 17.59 -0.14 -12.60
N ASP A 250 18.12 -0.71 -13.69
CA ASP A 250 19.51 -0.52 -14.13
C ASP A 250 19.65 0.68 -15.10
N ALA A 251 18.54 1.18 -15.64
CA ALA A 251 18.47 2.26 -16.62
C ALA A 251 18.07 3.61 -16.02
N LEU A 252 17.29 3.65 -14.94
CA LEU A 252 16.89 4.89 -14.26
C LEU A 252 17.97 5.39 -13.29
N PRO A 253 18.44 6.64 -13.42
CA PRO A 253 19.26 7.27 -12.41
C PRO A 253 18.47 7.52 -11.11
N GLN A 254 19.15 7.42 -9.96
CA GLN A 254 18.50 7.58 -8.65
C GLN A 254 17.70 8.89 -8.47
N PRO A 255 18.10 10.05 -9.04
CA PRO A 255 17.27 11.26 -9.01
C PRO A 255 15.92 11.09 -9.73
N ALA A 256 15.89 10.38 -10.87
CA ALA A 256 14.68 10.13 -11.63
C ALA A 256 13.74 9.17 -10.88
N VAL A 257 14.26 8.10 -10.26
CA VAL A 257 13.48 7.21 -9.38
C VAL A 257 12.85 8.01 -8.24
N ARG A 258 13.64 8.84 -7.55
CA ARG A 258 13.14 9.74 -6.50
C ARG A 258 12.09 10.70 -7.04
N GLY A 259 12.30 11.30 -8.21
CA GLY A 259 11.37 12.22 -8.85
C GLY A 259 10.02 11.56 -9.18
N ILE A 260 10.03 10.33 -9.68
CA ILE A 260 8.81 9.54 -9.92
C ILE A 260 8.07 9.25 -8.61
N LEU A 261 8.79 8.82 -7.57
CA LEU A 261 8.18 8.57 -6.26
C LEU A 261 7.57 9.84 -5.68
N GLU A 262 8.32 10.95 -5.62
CA GLU A 262 7.88 12.21 -4.99
C GLU A 262 6.80 12.97 -5.80
N LYS A 263 6.83 12.93 -7.14
CA LYS A 263 5.94 13.74 -7.99
C LYS A 263 4.76 12.98 -8.61
N ILE A 264 4.80 11.64 -8.63
CA ILE A 264 3.78 10.81 -9.28
C ILE A 264 3.14 9.86 -8.25
N VAL A 265 3.96 9.11 -7.50
CA VAL A 265 3.44 8.10 -6.57
C VAL A 265 2.89 8.75 -5.29
N MET A 266 3.66 9.63 -4.63
CA MET A 266 3.24 10.24 -3.36
C MET A 266 1.95 11.08 -3.47
N PRO A 267 1.69 11.88 -4.52
CA PRO A 267 0.44 12.63 -4.63
C PRO A 267 -0.79 11.73 -4.75
N GLU A 268 -0.79 10.72 -5.64
CA GLU A 268 -1.90 9.76 -5.78
C GLU A 268 -2.15 8.96 -4.49
N LEU A 269 -1.08 8.59 -3.76
CA LEU A 269 -1.21 7.96 -2.45
C LEU A 269 -1.73 8.93 -1.37
N ALA A 270 -1.37 10.21 -1.44
CA ALA A 270 -1.87 11.23 -0.52
C ALA A 270 -3.38 11.47 -0.72
N ASP A 271 -3.84 11.56 -1.97
CA ASP A 271 -5.25 11.70 -2.31
C ASP A 271 -6.06 10.46 -1.92
N ALA A 272 -5.49 9.26 -2.07
CA ALA A 272 -6.07 8.02 -1.56
C ALA A 272 -6.20 8.02 -0.02
N VAL A 273 -5.16 8.43 0.71
CA VAL A 273 -5.22 8.59 2.17
C VAL A 273 -6.22 9.67 2.58
N ALA A 274 -6.30 10.79 1.86
CA ALA A 274 -7.21 11.90 2.15
C ALA A 274 -8.69 11.50 1.99
N SER A 275 -9.01 10.74 0.94
CA SER A 275 -10.38 10.27 0.64
C SER A 275 -10.81 9.01 1.42
N TRP A 276 -9.87 8.26 2.00
CA TRP A 276 -10.14 7.03 2.74
C TRP A 276 -10.82 7.26 4.11
N ASP A 277 -11.81 6.43 4.46
CA ASP A 277 -12.33 6.31 5.84
C ASP A 277 -12.16 4.84 6.30
N PRO A 278 -11.44 4.56 7.40
CA PRO A 278 -11.23 3.20 7.90
C PRO A 278 -12.52 2.44 8.27
N ARG A 279 -13.65 3.14 8.50
CA ARG A 279 -14.95 2.54 8.83
C ARG A 279 -15.75 2.15 7.58
N CYS A 280 -15.38 2.66 6.40
CA CYS A 280 -16.08 2.37 5.15
C CYS A 280 -15.59 1.04 4.56
N ALA A 281 -16.45 0.01 4.60
CA ALA A 281 -16.10 -1.35 4.16
C ALA A 281 -15.57 -1.44 2.71
N TRP A 282 -16.02 -0.54 1.82
CA TRP A 282 -15.63 -0.54 0.41
C TRP A 282 -14.20 -0.01 0.14
N ASN A 283 -13.59 0.75 1.06
CA ASN A 283 -12.22 1.26 0.94
C ASN A 283 -11.32 0.99 2.16
N ALA A 284 -11.78 0.22 3.16
CA ALA A 284 -11.02 -0.13 4.37
C ALA A 284 -9.61 -0.72 4.11
N ASN A 285 -9.41 -1.34 2.94
CA ASN A 285 -8.19 -2.05 2.57
C ASN A 285 -7.05 -1.18 1.98
N LEU A 286 -7.01 0.13 2.28
CA LEU A 286 -5.97 1.04 1.77
C LEU A 286 -4.53 0.55 2.05
N HIS A 287 -4.32 -0.14 3.17
CA HIS A 287 -3.04 -0.74 3.54
C HIS A 287 -2.44 -1.64 2.44
N ILE A 288 -3.27 -2.34 1.66
CA ILE A 288 -2.83 -3.23 0.56
C ILE A 288 -2.15 -2.41 -0.55
N PHE A 289 -2.64 -1.20 -0.83
CA PHE A 289 -2.06 -0.32 -1.87
C PHE A 289 -0.82 0.43 -1.37
N LEU A 290 -0.65 0.59 -0.05
CA LEU A 290 0.53 1.23 0.56
C LEU A 290 1.70 0.26 0.78
N GLN A 291 1.42 -1.00 1.14
CA GLN A 291 2.44 -2.01 1.47
C GLN A 291 3.54 -2.20 0.38
N PRO A 292 3.23 -2.23 -0.93
CA PRO A 292 4.25 -2.40 -1.97
C PRO A 292 5.28 -1.27 -2.05
N TRP A 293 4.94 -0.09 -1.51
CA TRP A 293 5.80 1.09 -1.52
C TRP A 293 6.77 1.14 -0.34
N VAL A 294 6.57 0.36 0.72
CA VAL A 294 7.43 0.37 1.91
C VAL A 294 8.92 0.15 1.57
N PRO A 295 9.31 -0.83 0.73
CA PRO A 295 10.73 -1.05 0.41
C PRO A 295 11.38 0.05 -0.44
N LEU A 296 10.58 0.81 -1.21
CA LEU A 296 11.07 1.82 -2.16
C LEU A 296 10.96 3.26 -1.63
N ALA A 297 9.98 3.51 -0.76
CA ALA A 297 9.55 4.84 -0.35
C ALA A 297 9.20 4.95 1.15
N GLY A 298 9.55 3.97 1.98
CA GLY A 298 9.27 3.97 3.43
C GLY A 298 9.45 5.33 4.14
N PRO A 299 10.61 6.00 4.04
CA PRO A 299 10.82 7.31 4.65
C PRO A 299 9.92 8.43 4.10
N LEU A 300 9.43 8.32 2.86
CA LEU A 300 8.45 9.24 2.28
C LEU A 300 7.05 8.93 2.83
N LEU A 301 6.66 7.65 2.94
CA LEU A 301 5.39 7.24 3.55
C LEU A 301 5.30 7.71 5.01
N GLU A 302 6.36 7.51 5.80
CA GLU A 302 6.48 7.96 7.18
C GLU A 302 6.32 9.49 7.30
N SER A 303 7.07 10.25 6.50
CA SER A 303 7.14 11.72 6.59
C SER A 303 6.04 12.49 5.83
N ARG A 304 5.11 11.80 5.16
CA ARG A 304 4.02 12.41 4.37
C ARG A 304 2.64 11.85 4.65
N LEU A 305 2.51 10.54 4.87
CA LEU A 305 1.21 9.85 4.86
C LEU A 305 0.85 9.25 6.22
N TYR A 306 1.81 8.67 6.93
CA TYR A 306 1.53 7.86 8.13
C TYR A 306 0.93 8.66 9.29
N ASP A 307 1.23 9.94 9.44
CA ASP A 307 0.53 10.79 10.42
C ASP A 307 -0.95 11.01 10.08
N ALA A 308 -1.29 11.19 8.79
CA ALA A 308 -2.67 11.34 8.34
C ALA A 308 -3.45 10.02 8.46
N VAL A 309 -2.81 8.89 8.13
CA VAL A 309 -3.35 7.55 8.38
C VAL A 309 -3.58 7.34 9.88
N ARG A 310 -2.62 7.67 10.74
CA ARG A 310 -2.75 7.53 12.20
C ARG A 310 -3.92 8.33 12.73
N GLN A 311 -4.06 9.60 12.34
CA GLN A 311 -5.20 10.45 12.72
C GLN A 311 -6.56 9.91 12.24
N LYS A 312 -6.62 9.29 11.05
CA LYS A 312 -7.84 8.64 10.54
C LYS A 312 -8.16 7.36 11.32
N LEU A 313 -7.16 6.53 11.64
CA LEU A 313 -7.35 5.36 12.52
C LEU A 313 -7.79 5.77 13.93
N GLU A 314 -7.19 6.82 14.51
CA GLU A 314 -7.55 7.38 15.82
C GLU A 314 -9.03 7.81 15.89
N LYS A 315 -9.55 8.42 14.80
CA LYS A 315 -10.96 8.83 14.67
C LYS A 315 -11.90 7.72 14.20
N GLY A 316 -11.35 6.67 13.57
CA GLY A 316 -12.08 5.57 12.97
C GLY A 316 -12.38 4.42 13.94
N VAL A 317 -11.67 4.37 15.06
CA VAL A 317 -11.93 3.42 16.15
C VAL A 317 -13.38 3.55 16.62
N TRP A 318 -14.11 2.45 16.60
CA TRP A 318 -15.43 2.34 17.20
C TRP A 318 -15.31 2.60 18.70
N ASP A 319 -16.30 3.29 19.26
CA ASP A 319 -16.44 3.44 20.71
C ASP A 319 -16.26 2.08 21.38
N TRP A 320 -15.48 2.06 22.45
CA TRP A 320 -15.09 0.82 23.15
C TRP A 320 -16.24 0.26 24.00
N ASP A 321 -17.49 0.41 23.54
CA ASP A 321 -18.74 0.05 24.24
C ASP A 321 -18.54 -1.23 25.02
N ASP A 322 -18.61 -1.06 26.32
CA ASP A 322 -18.15 -2.03 27.28
C ASP A 322 -19.14 -3.19 27.41
N THR A 323 -20.34 -3.07 26.81
CA THR A 323 -21.40 -4.08 26.82
C THR A 323 -21.24 -5.16 25.75
N THR A 324 -20.77 -4.81 24.55
CA THR A 324 -20.65 -5.74 23.41
C THR A 324 -19.20 -6.20 23.17
N VAL A 325 -19.03 -7.32 22.47
CA VAL A 325 -17.70 -7.85 22.06
C VAL A 325 -17.30 -7.32 20.66
N ASP A 326 -18.28 -6.86 19.89
CA ASP A 326 -18.13 -6.59 18.45
C ASP A 326 -17.24 -5.38 18.17
N ALA A 327 -17.38 -4.28 18.92
CA ALA A 327 -16.51 -3.11 18.79
C ALA A 327 -15.02 -3.49 19.00
N LEU A 328 -14.74 -4.35 19.99
CA LEU A 328 -13.39 -4.83 20.31
C LEU A 328 -12.80 -5.72 19.20
N VAL A 329 -13.65 -6.50 18.51
CA VAL A 329 -13.27 -7.34 17.36
C VAL A 329 -13.12 -6.50 16.08
N ALA A 330 -14.01 -5.54 15.85
CA ALA A 330 -13.99 -4.63 14.71
C ALA A 330 -12.75 -3.72 14.75
N ASN A 331 -12.47 -3.09 15.90
CA ASN A 331 -11.25 -2.32 16.15
C ASN A 331 -10.00 -3.16 15.86
N ARG A 332 -9.92 -4.41 16.35
CA ARG A 332 -8.78 -5.29 16.08
C ARG A 332 -8.64 -5.64 14.60
N ARG A 333 -9.75 -5.97 13.91
CA ARG A 333 -9.76 -6.29 12.47
C ARG A 333 -9.28 -5.10 11.63
N MET A 334 -9.76 -3.90 11.93
CA MET A 334 -9.38 -2.65 11.26
C MET A 334 -7.91 -2.30 11.47
N LEU A 335 -7.39 -2.45 12.70
CA LEU A 335 -6.02 -2.06 13.05
C LEU A 335 -4.96 -3.11 12.66
N SER A 336 -5.32 -4.40 12.64
CA SER A 336 -4.36 -5.50 12.45
C SER A 336 -3.44 -5.37 11.23
N PRO A 337 -3.92 -4.96 10.03
CA PRO A 337 -3.05 -4.87 8.86
C PRO A 337 -2.01 -3.74 8.95
N TRP A 338 -2.30 -2.70 9.73
CA TRP A 338 -1.43 -1.51 9.86
C TRP A 338 -0.22 -1.75 10.75
N LYS A 339 -0.24 -2.78 11.62
CA LYS A 339 0.88 -3.09 12.53
C LYS A 339 2.20 -3.29 11.76
N ALA A 340 2.16 -3.89 10.56
CA ALA A 340 3.35 -4.15 9.75
C ALA A 340 3.85 -2.92 8.95
N LEU A 341 3.04 -1.86 8.86
CA LEU A 341 3.39 -0.63 8.14
C LEU A 341 3.99 0.45 9.04
N PHE A 342 3.63 0.47 10.33
CA PHE A 342 4.15 1.44 11.29
C PHE A 342 5.45 0.96 11.96
N THR A 343 6.32 1.92 12.30
CA THR A 343 7.43 1.66 13.24
C THR A 343 6.88 1.30 14.63
N PRO A 344 7.65 0.58 15.49
CA PRO A 344 7.21 0.24 16.84
C PRO A 344 6.75 1.45 17.66
N GLU A 345 7.49 2.56 17.57
CA GLU A 345 7.21 3.81 18.31
C GLU A 345 5.92 4.47 17.81
N SER A 346 5.71 4.51 16.49
CA SER A 346 4.48 5.01 15.86
C SER A 346 3.27 4.15 16.22
N TRP A 347 3.47 2.84 16.31
CA TRP A 347 2.43 1.87 16.68
C TRP A 347 2.03 2.02 18.14
N GLU A 348 2.99 2.08 19.07
CA GLU A 348 2.72 2.28 20.50
C GLU A 348 2.01 3.62 20.77
N LEU A 349 2.41 4.69 20.08
CA LEU A 349 1.76 6.00 20.17
C LEU A 349 0.29 5.95 19.70
N LEU A 350 -0.02 5.21 18.63
CA LEU A 350 -1.39 4.96 18.18
C LEU A 350 -2.19 4.21 19.26
N LEU A 351 -1.67 3.09 19.78
CA LEU A 351 -2.33 2.28 20.82
C LEU A 351 -2.64 3.09 22.09
N GLY A 352 -1.72 3.98 22.49
CA GLY A 352 -1.88 4.87 23.62
C GLY A 352 -3.01 5.87 23.40
N ARG A 353 -3.05 6.53 22.23
CA ARG A 353 -4.08 7.52 21.88
C ARG A 353 -5.49 6.92 21.79
N ILE A 354 -5.64 5.75 21.18
CA ILE A 354 -6.92 5.04 21.11
C ILE A 354 -7.29 4.30 22.41
N LYS A 355 -6.45 4.41 23.46
CA LYS A 355 -6.67 3.87 24.80
C LYS A 355 -6.85 2.34 24.84
N VAL A 356 -6.05 1.57 24.09
CA VAL A 356 -6.15 0.10 24.10
C VAL A 356 -5.94 -0.46 25.51
N ALA A 357 -4.84 -0.10 26.19
CA ALA A 357 -4.50 -0.67 27.49
C ALA A 357 -5.56 -0.39 28.59
N PRO A 358 -6.10 0.83 28.76
CA PRO A 358 -7.25 1.07 29.64
C PRO A 358 -8.48 0.19 29.35
N ASN A 359 -8.83 -0.01 28.08
CA ASN A 359 -9.97 -0.84 27.70
C ASN A 359 -9.72 -2.33 27.95
N LEU A 360 -8.52 -2.84 27.64
CA LEU A 360 -8.13 -4.22 28.01
C LEU A 360 -8.15 -4.43 29.53
N ARG A 361 -7.80 -3.40 30.32
CA ARG A 361 -7.90 -3.42 31.79
C ARG A 361 -9.35 -3.58 32.26
N LEU A 362 -10.29 -2.83 31.69
CA LEU A 362 -11.73 -2.94 31.99
C LEU A 362 -12.29 -4.32 31.59
N ARG A 363 -11.86 -4.87 30.44
CA ARG A 363 -12.24 -6.22 30.02
C ARG A 363 -11.66 -7.30 30.93
N LEU A 364 -10.40 -7.18 31.38
CA LEU A 364 -9.85 -8.08 32.39
C LEU A 364 -10.65 -8.07 33.69
N ARG A 365 -11.14 -6.92 34.16
CA ARG A 365 -11.99 -6.85 35.37
C ARG A 365 -13.27 -7.66 35.26
N ARG A 366 -13.88 -7.69 34.09
CA ARG A 366 -15.12 -8.44 33.79
C ARG A 366 -14.91 -9.96 33.73
N VAL A 367 -13.67 -10.44 33.63
CA VAL A 367 -13.35 -11.88 33.62
C VAL A 367 -13.84 -12.53 34.92
N GLU A 368 -14.70 -13.54 34.79
CA GLU A 368 -15.25 -14.27 35.92
C GLU A 368 -14.31 -15.40 36.36
N ILE A 369 -13.41 -15.07 37.29
CA ILE A 369 -12.42 -16.01 37.80
C ILE A 369 -13.01 -16.83 38.95
N THR A 370 -13.97 -17.70 38.60
CA THR A 370 -14.54 -18.71 39.50
C THR A 370 -13.84 -20.06 39.32
N LEU A 371 -13.74 -20.84 40.40
CA LEU A 371 -13.10 -22.16 40.40
C LEU A 371 -14.04 -23.23 39.83
N THR A 372 -14.48 -23.04 38.59
CA THR A 372 -15.49 -23.87 37.91
C THR A 372 -14.82 -24.93 37.00
N PRO A 373 -14.99 -26.23 37.24
CA PRO A 373 -14.44 -27.29 36.38
C PRO A 373 -14.96 -27.25 34.93
N PRO A 374 -14.26 -27.90 33.99
CA PRO A 374 -13.12 -27.36 33.25
C PRO A 374 -13.52 -26.43 32.07
N LYS A 375 -14.59 -25.64 32.20
CA LYS A 375 -15.05 -24.71 31.15
C LYS A 375 -14.37 -23.32 31.24
N GLN A 376 -13.05 -23.23 31.03
CA GLN A 376 -12.39 -21.92 30.83
C GLN A 376 -12.66 -21.38 29.42
N LYS A 377 -13.86 -20.82 29.21
CA LYS A 377 -14.26 -20.11 28.00
C LYS A 377 -14.80 -18.72 28.34
N ASP A 378 -14.00 -17.95 29.09
CA ASP A 378 -14.31 -16.54 29.34
C ASP A 378 -13.96 -15.71 28.09
N ASP A 379 -14.98 -15.16 27.44
CA ASP A 379 -14.80 -14.40 26.21
C ASP A 379 -14.02 -13.10 26.43
N ALA A 380 -14.16 -12.44 27.59
CA ALA A 380 -13.41 -11.23 27.88
C ALA A 380 -11.90 -11.51 27.97
N PHE A 381 -11.51 -12.61 28.63
CA PHE A 381 -10.12 -13.06 28.69
C PHE A 381 -9.59 -13.46 27.30
N LEU A 382 -10.37 -14.24 26.54
CA LEU A 382 -10.00 -14.65 25.19
C LEU A 382 -9.79 -13.46 24.25
N GLN A 383 -10.58 -12.37 24.37
CA GLN A 383 -10.34 -11.18 23.57
C GLN A 383 -9.07 -10.43 23.99
N VAL A 384 -8.76 -10.35 25.29
CA VAL A 384 -7.48 -9.75 25.75
C VAL A 384 -6.30 -10.55 25.21
N MET A 385 -6.36 -11.88 25.19
CA MET A 385 -5.31 -12.72 24.58
C MET A 385 -5.21 -12.54 23.07
N LYS A 386 -6.33 -12.35 22.35
CA LYS A 386 -6.32 -11.98 20.92
C LYS A 386 -5.73 -10.59 20.66
N TRP A 387 -5.71 -9.71 21.66
CA TRP A 387 -5.08 -8.38 21.58
C TRP A 387 -3.61 -8.37 22.01
N ALA A 388 -3.15 -9.37 22.77
CA ALA A 388 -1.78 -9.45 23.28
C ALA A 388 -0.70 -9.33 22.18
N PRO A 389 -0.83 -9.92 20.97
CA PRO A 389 0.16 -9.75 19.90
C PRO A 389 0.29 -8.32 19.36
N PHE A 390 -0.65 -7.41 19.66
CA PHE A 390 -0.63 -6.03 19.20
C PHE A 390 -0.02 -5.07 20.23
N VAL A 391 -0.02 -5.43 21.51
CA VAL A 391 0.46 -4.59 22.62
C VAL A 391 1.88 -5.03 23.02
N PRO A 392 2.77 -4.12 23.47
CA PRO A 392 4.08 -4.52 24.00
C PRO A 392 3.94 -5.57 25.11
N PRO A 393 4.69 -6.70 25.08
CA PRO A 393 4.47 -7.82 26.00
C PRO A 393 4.43 -7.43 27.47
N GLN A 394 5.35 -6.56 27.91
CA GLN A 394 5.40 -6.08 29.30
C GLN A 394 4.15 -5.29 29.72
N GLY A 395 3.52 -4.55 28.79
CA GLY A 395 2.24 -3.89 29.05
C GLY A 395 1.12 -4.88 29.33
N VAL A 396 1.10 -6.02 28.63
CA VAL A 396 0.12 -7.10 28.87
C VAL A 396 0.42 -7.83 30.18
N VAL A 397 1.69 -8.10 30.48
CA VAL A 397 2.14 -8.70 31.76
C VAL A 397 1.69 -7.85 32.95
N TRP A 398 1.88 -6.52 32.91
CA TRP A 398 1.41 -5.61 33.97
C TRP A 398 -0.12 -5.56 34.11
N LEU A 399 -0.87 -5.62 33.00
CA LEU A 399 -2.34 -5.71 33.02
C LEU A 399 -2.81 -7.01 33.71
N LEU A 400 -2.16 -8.13 33.41
CA LEU A 400 -2.46 -9.43 34.02
C LEU A 400 -2.09 -9.49 35.49
N GLU A 401 -0.95 -8.92 35.88
CA GLU A 401 -0.55 -8.81 37.29
C GLU A 401 -1.56 -7.96 38.09
N ALA A 402 -1.95 -6.80 37.57
CA ALA A 402 -2.83 -5.87 38.26
C ALA A 402 -4.29 -6.38 38.40
N GLU A 403 -4.84 -7.06 37.39
CA GLU A 403 -6.28 -7.37 37.34
C GLU A 403 -6.62 -8.87 37.28
N PHE A 404 -5.69 -9.75 36.89
CA PHE A 404 -5.96 -11.19 36.74
C PHE A 404 -5.32 -12.04 37.85
N PHE A 405 -3.99 -12.04 37.99
CA PHE A 405 -3.28 -13.03 38.82
C PHE A 405 -3.65 -12.96 40.30
N GLY A 406 -3.86 -11.77 40.87
CA GLY A 406 -4.29 -11.63 42.27
C GLY A 406 -5.64 -12.30 42.56
N ARG A 407 -6.61 -12.18 41.64
CA ARG A 407 -7.93 -12.82 41.72
C ARG A 407 -7.86 -14.32 41.41
N TRP A 408 -7.03 -14.73 40.45
CA TRP A 408 -6.79 -16.13 40.10
C TRP A 408 -6.17 -16.93 41.26
N LEU A 409 -5.15 -16.38 41.92
CA LEU A 409 -4.62 -16.95 43.17
C LEU A 409 -5.64 -16.86 44.32
N GLY A 410 -6.50 -15.84 44.33
CA GLY A 410 -7.63 -15.74 45.26
C GLY A 410 -8.61 -16.91 45.14
N ALA A 411 -9.03 -17.25 43.92
CA ALA A 411 -9.90 -18.40 43.66
C ALA A 411 -9.26 -19.73 44.10
N LEU A 412 -7.94 -19.89 43.90
CA LEU A 412 -7.20 -21.08 44.36
C LEU A 412 -7.10 -21.20 45.88
N ARG A 413 -7.06 -20.10 46.64
CA ARG A 413 -7.15 -20.17 48.12
C ARG A 413 -8.50 -20.73 48.59
N GLY A 414 -9.55 -20.60 47.80
CA GLY A 414 -10.88 -21.17 48.07
C GLY A 414 -10.97 -22.70 47.96
N LEU A 415 -9.93 -23.39 47.47
CA LEU A 415 -9.94 -24.83 47.23
C LEU A 415 -10.27 -25.69 48.46
N ARG A 416 -9.97 -25.19 49.67
CA ARG A 416 -10.22 -25.90 50.95
C ARG A 416 -11.64 -25.68 51.52
N ALA A 417 -12.51 -24.95 50.82
CA ALA A 417 -13.92 -24.82 51.22
C ALA A 417 -14.63 -26.18 51.17
N ALA A 418 -15.63 -26.40 52.03
CA ALA A 418 -16.34 -27.68 52.15
C ALA A 418 -17.09 -28.13 50.87
N SER A 419 -17.27 -27.22 49.92
CA SER A 419 -17.86 -27.44 48.59
C SER A 419 -16.87 -27.15 47.45
N GLY A 420 -15.56 -27.16 47.73
CA GLY A 420 -14.49 -26.98 46.73
C GLY A 420 -14.31 -28.19 45.80
N PRO A 421 -13.78 -27.98 44.57
CA PRO A 421 -13.51 -29.07 43.64
C PRO A 421 -12.29 -29.90 44.06
N SER A 422 -12.15 -31.09 43.48
CA SER A 422 -11.02 -31.98 43.77
C SER A 422 -9.67 -31.40 43.31
N THR A 423 -8.57 -31.87 43.90
CA THR A 423 -7.20 -31.50 43.45
C THR A 423 -7.00 -31.75 41.96
N GLY A 424 -7.54 -32.83 41.39
CA GLY A 424 -7.45 -33.14 39.97
C GLY A 424 -8.12 -32.10 39.09
N GLU A 425 -9.31 -31.64 39.49
CA GLU A 425 -10.05 -30.57 38.82
C GLU A 425 -9.35 -29.21 38.97
N ALA A 426 -8.76 -28.91 40.12
CA ALA A 426 -7.95 -27.71 40.32
C ALA A 426 -6.70 -27.68 39.42
N VAL A 427 -5.97 -28.80 39.31
CA VAL A 427 -4.85 -28.94 38.35
C VAL A 427 -5.34 -28.78 36.90
N ALA A 428 -6.49 -29.36 36.55
CA ALA A 428 -7.09 -29.21 35.22
C ALA A 428 -7.49 -27.75 34.94
N TRP A 429 -8.04 -27.04 35.93
CA TRP A 429 -8.42 -25.64 35.83
C TRP A 429 -7.21 -24.71 35.66
N CYS A 430 -6.13 -24.92 36.42
CA CYS A 430 -4.87 -24.19 36.24
C CYS A 430 -4.27 -24.43 34.84
N LYS A 431 -4.27 -25.68 34.37
CA LYS A 431 -3.82 -26.02 33.00
C LYS A 431 -4.73 -25.42 31.93
N GLY A 432 -6.03 -25.32 32.19
CA GLY A 432 -7.01 -24.69 31.31
C GLY A 432 -6.70 -23.21 31.09
N TRP A 433 -6.58 -22.43 32.17
CA TRP A 433 -6.16 -21.02 32.08
C TRP A 433 -4.80 -20.86 31.39
N LYS A 434 -3.80 -21.68 31.73
CA LYS A 434 -2.46 -21.61 31.12
C LYS A 434 -2.46 -21.81 29.60
N ARG A 435 -3.40 -22.60 29.06
CA ARG A 435 -3.55 -22.82 27.60
C ARG A 435 -4.10 -21.61 26.83
N LEU A 436 -4.68 -20.62 27.52
CA LEU A 436 -5.26 -19.43 26.89
C LEU A 436 -4.21 -18.34 26.59
N PHE A 437 -3.03 -18.42 27.21
CA PHE A 437 -1.97 -17.43 27.09
C PHE A 437 -1.18 -17.63 25.79
N THR A 438 -0.66 -16.53 25.22
CA THR A 438 0.25 -16.60 24.06
C THR A 438 1.62 -17.13 24.47
N VAL A 439 2.40 -17.61 23.50
CA VAL A 439 3.72 -18.22 23.75
C VAL A 439 4.70 -17.20 24.32
N GLU A 440 4.62 -15.95 23.88
CA GLU A 440 5.45 -14.83 24.34
C GLU A 440 5.18 -14.51 25.81
N LEU A 441 3.91 -14.53 26.24
CA LEU A 441 3.54 -14.33 27.64
C LEU A 441 3.95 -15.51 28.52
N LEU A 442 3.85 -16.75 28.02
CA LEU A 442 4.31 -17.94 28.73
C LEU A 442 5.84 -18.03 28.85
N ALA A 443 6.58 -17.27 28.04
CA ALA A 443 8.03 -17.15 28.14
C ALA A 443 8.47 -16.13 29.20
N ASP A 444 7.60 -15.22 29.67
CA ASP A 444 7.92 -14.23 30.69
C ASP A 444 8.08 -14.84 32.10
N GLU A 445 9.09 -14.40 32.83
CA GLU A 445 9.45 -14.97 34.15
C GLU A 445 8.42 -14.64 35.25
N LEU A 446 7.77 -13.47 35.19
CA LEU A 446 6.72 -13.13 36.15
C LEU A 446 5.47 -13.98 35.89
N VAL A 447 5.07 -14.15 34.63
CA VAL A 447 3.96 -15.06 34.25
C VAL A 447 4.25 -16.50 34.68
N LYS A 448 5.48 -17.02 34.43
CA LYS A 448 5.92 -18.33 34.90
C LYS A 448 5.82 -18.46 36.42
N ALA A 449 6.34 -17.49 37.18
CA ALA A 449 6.31 -17.51 38.64
C ALA A 449 4.88 -17.51 39.21
N ARG A 450 3.95 -16.75 38.61
CA ARG A 450 2.53 -16.75 39.02
C ARG A 450 1.85 -18.08 38.78
N PHE A 451 2.10 -18.72 37.64
CA PHE A 451 1.60 -20.07 37.40
C PHE A 451 2.20 -21.10 38.35
N GLN A 452 3.52 -21.04 38.61
CA GLN A 452 4.19 -21.94 39.53
C GLN A 452 3.59 -21.84 40.93
N ALA A 453 3.45 -20.62 41.46
CA ALA A 453 2.80 -20.38 42.76
C ALA A 453 1.38 -21.00 42.82
N GLY A 454 0.58 -20.89 41.77
CA GLY A 454 -0.73 -21.53 41.70
C GLY A 454 -0.68 -23.06 41.72
N PHE A 455 0.28 -23.69 41.03
CA PHE A 455 0.48 -25.14 41.09
C PHE A 455 1.01 -25.61 42.46
N ASP A 456 1.87 -24.81 43.11
CA ASP A 456 2.39 -25.10 44.45
C ASP A 456 1.26 -25.02 45.50
N MET A 457 0.35 -24.05 45.38
CA MET A 457 -0.85 -23.96 46.24
C MET A 457 -1.74 -25.20 46.12
N VAL A 458 -2.01 -25.68 44.89
CA VAL A 458 -2.80 -26.89 44.66
C VAL A 458 -2.08 -28.14 45.21
N SER A 459 -0.76 -28.19 45.11
CA SER A 459 0.06 -29.29 45.64
C SER A 459 0.07 -29.30 47.18
N ARG A 460 0.17 -28.13 47.82
CA ARG A 460 0.07 -27.98 49.28
C ARG A 460 -1.32 -28.36 49.80
N ALA A 461 -2.38 -27.96 49.09
CA ALA A 461 -3.75 -28.37 49.39
C ALA A 461 -3.92 -29.90 49.33
N ALA A 462 -3.35 -30.56 48.32
CA ALA A 462 -3.37 -32.01 48.17
C ALA A 462 -2.66 -32.74 49.33
N ALA A 463 -1.60 -32.13 49.86
CA ALA A 463 -0.85 -32.62 51.03
C ALA A 463 -1.50 -32.23 52.39
N GLY A 464 -2.66 -31.56 52.39
CA GLY A 464 -3.35 -31.10 53.60
C GLY A 464 -2.71 -29.90 54.31
N LEU A 465 -1.62 -29.36 53.76
CA LEU A 465 -0.87 -28.23 54.32
C LEU A 465 -1.65 -26.91 54.22
N GLU A 466 -1.29 -25.93 55.04
CA GLU A 466 -1.74 -24.54 54.84
C GLU A 466 -1.19 -23.99 53.52
N ILE A 467 -1.85 -22.96 52.97
CA ILE A 467 -1.60 -22.38 51.64
C ILE A 467 -1.13 -20.93 51.75
#